data_AF-A0A397DLE4-F1
#
_entry.id   AF-A0A397DLE4-F1
#
_cell.length_a   1.000
_cell.length_b   1.000
_cell.length_c   1.000
_cell.angle_alpha   90.00
_cell.angle_beta   90.00
_cell.angle_gamma   90.00
#
_symmetry.space_group_name_H-M   'P 1'
#
loop_
_entity.id
_entity.type
_entity.pdbx_description
1 polymer ?
#
loop_
_entity_poly.entity_id
_entity_poly.type
_entity_poly.pdbx_seq_one_letter_code
_entity_poly.pdbx_strand_id
1 'polypeptide(L)'
;MKSFTAHFFALAAVAHLADAHGRLVLPPHRGYIGKLPQFKGLVPINYSDHGLSAGGIGQTSGGKNGICGDPYTGVREHETGGTYGRFPQHREKVIGACYAPGSTIGVQVQLTANHKGFFEFGLCKLNSLNDKETEECFQALAEPSGLKEWQVPPGNGFFDIQYVLPSGVTCDGDSHCVLRWHYTGWNNPGVDARGQEHFWNCADVYISNTCGSAPQPSKPTQAPGTTAKPIITTGAPVSTASPVNPSGAPATTTAPVYTTKTPVITTSAPVNPTQAPVTPSPPVSDCGSCTNCYYAPTNACFVGWSQGQCNSASALKWCGAGAQPPTPSSSAPTPTYPPAPTYAPATTKASTSAPIPTPSAPKPSSATPTNAPAPGPSTGLTNILPKSLFLQIFPEALPIYNYENLVAVAEKYPEFANTGNADVDRREVAAFLGQISLESGDLRYVEEINKSTMCQQSPKYPCAAGKQYFGRGPIQLSWNYNYKDFGKAVNLDLVASPELVATDYDLVWWSALWYWNDERWNGNIHKVVGLPGGFAKATFIINGGLECGVNPPNRDSEKSRIASFKKFCELLGVAPGDNLSCQTADFPPKAL
;
A
#
# COMPACT_ATOMS: atom_id res chain seq x y z
N MET A 1 25.49 -19.97 -58.13
CA MET A 1 24.75 -20.31 -56.89
C MET A 1 25.20 -19.39 -55.78
N LYS A 2 24.31 -18.56 -55.22
CA LYS A 2 24.43 -17.94 -53.89
C LYS A 2 23.00 -17.83 -53.35
N SER A 3 22.75 -18.31 -52.12
CA SER A 3 21.41 -18.36 -51.55
C SER A 3 21.06 -17.05 -50.84
N PHE A 4 19.80 -16.62 -50.94
CA PHE A 4 19.23 -15.57 -50.10
C PHE A 4 18.44 -16.22 -48.96
N THR A 5 19.05 -16.28 -47.76
CA THR A 5 18.38 -16.81 -46.55
C THR A 5 17.81 -15.65 -45.74
N ALA A 6 16.58 -15.23 -46.07
CA ALA A 6 15.86 -14.22 -45.31
C ALA A 6 15.53 -14.75 -43.90
N HIS A 7 16.16 -14.19 -42.87
CA HIS A 7 15.89 -14.54 -41.49
C HIS A 7 14.72 -13.71 -40.96
N PHE A 8 13.55 -14.35 -40.81
CA PHE A 8 12.46 -13.78 -40.02
C PHE A 8 12.88 -13.75 -38.54
N PHE A 9 13.19 -12.56 -38.03
CA PHE A 9 13.19 -12.34 -36.58
C PHE A 9 11.74 -12.38 -36.08
N ALA A 10 11.33 -13.53 -35.56
CA ALA A 10 10.11 -13.64 -34.77
C ALA A 10 10.33 -12.84 -33.47
N LEU A 11 9.79 -11.62 -33.41
CA LEU A 11 9.84 -10.79 -32.21
C LEU A 11 8.89 -11.39 -31.18
N ALA A 12 9.40 -12.32 -30.37
CA ALA A 12 8.67 -12.94 -29.27
C ALA A 12 8.43 -11.88 -28.18
N ALA A 13 7.33 -11.14 -28.32
CA ALA A 13 6.84 -10.23 -27.30
C ALA A 13 6.40 -11.05 -26.09
N VAL A 14 7.31 -11.21 -25.12
CA VAL A 14 6.97 -11.71 -23.79
C VAL A 14 6.11 -10.63 -23.12
N ALA A 15 4.80 -10.74 -23.30
CA ALA A 15 3.84 -9.99 -22.53
C ALA A 15 4.01 -10.41 -21.07
N HIS A 16 4.65 -9.55 -20.28
CA HIS A 16 4.62 -9.68 -18.83
C HIS A 16 3.19 -9.43 -18.37
N LEU A 17 2.44 -10.52 -18.22
CA LEU A 17 1.19 -10.52 -17.48
C LEU A 17 1.55 -10.20 -16.02
N ALA A 18 1.42 -8.92 -15.67
CA ALA A 18 1.10 -8.59 -14.30
C ALA A 18 -0.24 -9.26 -13.99
N ASP A 19 -0.35 -9.91 -12.83
CA ASP A 19 -1.58 -10.51 -12.32
C ASP A 19 -2.29 -9.46 -11.47
N ALA A 20 -3.60 -9.23 -11.67
CA ALA A 20 -4.34 -8.23 -10.93
C ALA A 20 -4.31 -8.54 -9.42
N HIS A 21 -4.55 -7.56 -8.56
CA HIS A 21 -4.51 -7.79 -7.12
C HIS A 21 -5.50 -6.87 -6.41
N GLY A 22 -6.26 -7.43 -5.47
CA GLY A 22 -7.13 -6.66 -4.61
C GLY A 22 -7.86 -7.48 -3.55
N ARG A 23 -8.45 -6.77 -2.59
CA ARG A 23 -9.17 -7.32 -1.44
C ARG A 23 -10.42 -6.51 -1.10
N LEU A 24 -11.47 -7.18 -0.63
CA LEU A 24 -12.64 -6.56 -0.02
C LEU A 24 -12.34 -6.21 1.45
N VAL A 25 -12.15 -4.92 1.71
CA VAL A 25 -11.72 -4.33 2.99
C VAL A 25 -12.91 -4.09 3.93
N LEU A 26 -14.06 -3.70 3.36
CA LEU A 26 -15.32 -3.52 4.08
C LEU A 26 -16.48 -4.15 3.29
N PRO A 27 -17.28 -5.06 3.87
CA PRO A 27 -16.98 -5.82 5.08
C PRO A 27 -15.70 -6.65 4.88
N PRO A 28 -14.82 -6.81 5.89
CA PRO A 28 -13.53 -7.44 5.71
C PRO A 28 -13.67 -8.91 5.32
N HIS A 29 -13.13 -9.29 4.15
CA HIS A 29 -13.15 -10.68 3.71
C HIS A 29 -12.24 -11.58 4.55
N ARG A 30 -12.49 -12.88 4.53
CA ARG A 30 -11.81 -13.90 5.34
C ARG A 30 -10.28 -13.87 5.28
N GLY A 31 -9.67 -13.51 4.15
CA GLY A 31 -8.22 -13.36 4.05
C GLY A 31 -7.70 -12.15 4.84
N TYR A 32 -8.36 -10.99 4.67
CA TYR A 32 -7.97 -9.73 5.32
C TYR A 32 -8.37 -9.65 6.81
N ILE A 33 -9.48 -10.28 7.21
CA ILE A 33 -10.11 -10.07 8.53
C ILE A 33 -9.15 -10.34 9.71
N GLY A 34 -8.26 -11.34 9.60
CA GLY A 34 -7.26 -11.66 10.62
C GLY A 34 -6.17 -10.59 10.84
N LYS A 35 -6.03 -9.61 9.93
CA LYS A 35 -5.12 -8.45 10.10
C LYS A 35 -5.70 -7.37 11.00
N LEU A 36 -7.01 -7.36 11.25
CA LEU A 36 -7.67 -6.33 12.04
C LEU A 36 -7.58 -6.68 13.54
N PRO A 37 -7.19 -5.73 14.44
CA PRO A 37 -6.87 -6.02 15.83
C PRO A 37 -7.96 -6.77 16.62
N GLN A 38 -9.24 -6.54 16.32
CA GLN A 38 -10.38 -7.15 17.00
C GLN A 38 -10.58 -8.65 16.70
N PHE A 39 -9.99 -9.18 15.63
CA PHE A 39 -10.07 -10.61 15.27
C PHE A 39 -8.77 -11.38 15.58
N LYS A 40 -7.80 -10.70 16.22
CA LYS A 40 -6.50 -11.28 16.59
C LYS A 40 -6.66 -12.50 17.49
N GLY A 41 -6.22 -13.67 17.02
CA GLY A 41 -6.33 -14.95 17.73
C GLY A 41 -7.63 -15.72 17.47
N LEU A 42 -8.55 -15.18 16.65
CA LEU A 42 -9.72 -15.89 16.13
C LEU A 42 -9.50 -16.34 14.68
N VAL A 43 -8.92 -15.47 13.86
CA VAL A 43 -8.57 -15.77 12.46
C VAL A 43 -7.05 -15.56 12.28
N PRO A 44 -6.33 -16.49 11.64
CA PRO A 44 -4.93 -16.28 11.26
C PRO A 44 -4.79 -15.12 10.25
N ILE A 45 -3.62 -14.49 10.19
CA ILE A 45 -3.31 -13.49 9.16
C ILE A 45 -3.03 -14.23 7.85
N ASN A 46 -3.84 -14.02 6.80
CA ASN A 46 -3.42 -14.35 5.45
C ASN A 46 -2.55 -13.21 4.90
N TYR A 47 -1.31 -13.51 4.52
CA TYR A 47 -0.41 -12.53 3.89
C TYR A 47 -0.69 -12.35 2.39
N SER A 48 -1.36 -13.31 1.75
CA SER A 48 -1.77 -13.31 0.33
C SER A 48 -3.25 -12.92 0.13
N ASP A 49 -3.84 -12.22 1.10
CA ASP A 49 -5.25 -11.78 1.11
C ASP A 49 -5.71 -11.06 -0.17
N HIS A 50 -4.84 -10.27 -0.80
CA HIS A 50 -5.13 -9.57 -2.06
C HIS A 50 -4.89 -10.38 -3.35
N GLY A 51 -4.48 -11.66 -3.26
CA GLY A 51 -4.05 -12.49 -4.39
C GLY A 51 -4.94 -13.71 -4.66
N LEU A 52 -6.22 -13.66 -4.29
CA LEU A 52 -7.14 -14.80 -4.34
C LEU A 52 -7.74 -15.04 -5.75
N SER A 53 -6.87 -15.38 -6.70
CA SER A 53 -7.17 -15.53 -8.13
C SER A 53 -7.85 -16.85 -8.54
N ALA A 54 -8.30 -17.65 -7.57
CA ALA A 54 -8.84 -19.00 -7.77
C ALA A 54 -7.97 -19.97 -8.61
N GLY A 55 -6.65 -19.78 -8.57
CA GLY A 55 -5.68 -20.55 -9.36
C GLY A 55 -5.31 -19.92 -10.71
N GLY A 56 -5.76 -18.69 -10.97
CA GLY A 56 -5.42 -17.89 -12.15
C GLY A 56 -6.06 -18.38 -13.46
N ILE A 57 -5.72 -17.68 -14.55
CA ILE A 57 -6.27 -17.89 -15.90
C ILE A 57 -6.25 -19.37 -16.32
N GLY A 58 -5.19 -20.11 -15.94
CA GLY A 58 -5.00 -21.53 -16.25
C GLY A 58 -6.06 -22.48 -15.64
N GLN A 59 -6.84 -22.02 -14.66
CA GLN A 59 -8.01 -22.73 -14.12
C GLN A 59 -9.33 -22.02 -14.50
N THR A 60 -9.39 -20.69 -14.33
CA THR A 60 -10.63 -19.91 -14.50
C THR A 60 -11.15 -19.93 -15.94
N SER A 61 -10.27 -19.89 -16.95
CA SER A 61 -10.66 -19.99 -18.37
C SER A 61 -11.37 -21.29 -18.72
N GLY A 62 -11.05 -22.37 -18.01
CA GLY A 62 -11.74 -23.66 -18.10
C GLY A 62 -13.08 -23.71 -17.33
N GLY A 63 -13.55 -22.59 -16.78
CA GLY A 63 -14.73 -22.53 -15.92
C GLY A 63 -14.54 -23.21 -14.56
N LYS A 64 -13.32 -23.19 -14.01
CA LYS A 64 -12.96 -23.86 -12.75
C LYS A 64 -12.33 -22.87 -11.77
N ASN A 65 -13.03 -22.60 -10.68
CA ASN A 65 -12.62 -21.68 -9.60
C ASN A 65 -12.92 -22.24 -8.20
N GLY A 66 -12.34 -21.66 -7.16
CA GLY A 66 -12.89 -21.73 -5.80
C GLY A 66 -13.98 -20.71 -5.59
N ILE A 67 -14.91 -21.03 -4.69
CA ILE A 67 -16.06 -20.18 -4.42
C ILE A 67 -15.61 -18.86 -3.78
N CYS A 68 -14.56 -18.94 -2.95
CA CYS A 68 -13.98 -17.85 -2.18
C CYS A 68 -12.54 -17.49 -2.58
N GLY A 69 -12.13 -17.83 -3.81
CA GLY A 69 -10.84 -17.45 -4.40
C GLY A 69 -9.67 -18.43 -4.20
N ASP A 70 -9.93 -19.58 -3.57
CA ASP A 70 -8.98 -20.71 -3.53
C ASP A 70 -8.84 -21.40 -4.91
N PRO A 71 -7.69 -22.00 -5.28
CA PRO A 71 -7.56 -22.82 -6.50
C PRO A 71 -8.57 -23.97 -6.55
N TYR A 72 -9.21 -24.20 -7.72
CA TYR A 72 -10.23 -25.25 -7.92
C TYR A 72 -9.76 -26.63 -7.44
N THR A 73 -8.48 -26.96 -7.69
CA THR A 73 -7.79 -28.11 -7.08
C THR A 73 -6.90 -27.64 -5.94
N GLY A 74 -7.26 -27.96 -4.69
CA GLY A 74 -6.42 -27.63 -3.54
C GLY A 74 -7.14 -27.76 -2.19
N VAL A 75 -6.51 -27.21 -1.15
CA VAL A 75 -7.18 -26.95 0.13
C VAL A 75 -8.06 -25.71 -0.04
N ARG A 76 -9.27 -25.75 0.51
CA ARG A 76 -10.21 -24.63 0.53
C ARG A 76 -10.04 -23.84 1.83
N GLU A 77 -9.12 -22.88 1.82
CA GLU A 77 -8.79 -22.11 3.03
C GLU A 77 -9.79 -21.00 3.31
N HIS A 78 -10.43 -20.44 2.27
CA HIS A 78 -11.31 -19.28 2.34
C HIS A 78 -12.81 -19.63 2.27
N GLU A 79 -13.17 -20.87 1.98
CA GLU A 79 -14.55 -21.40 2.08
C GLU A 79 -14.90 -21.76 3.54
N THR A 80 -16.18 -21.91 3.88
CA THR A 80 -16.63 -22.09 5.28
C THR A 80 -15.95 -23.30 5.95
N GLY A 81 -15.39 -23.10 7.14
CA GLY A 81 -14.65 -24.11 7.90
C GLY A 81 -13.17 -24.25 7.54
N GLY A 82 -12.65 -23.51 6.55
CA GLY A 82 -11.23 -23.47 6.21
C GLY A 82 -10.36 -22.73 7.23
N THR A 83 -9.08 -22.51 6.87
CA THR A 83 -8.09 -21.75 7.67
C THR A 83 -8.57 -20.34 8.01
N TYR A 84 -9.30 -19.71 7.09
CA TYR A 84 -9.77 -18.32 7.20
C TYR A 84 -11.30 -18.22 7.29
N GLY A 85 -12.06 -19.18 6.76
CA GLY A 85 -13.53 -19.27 6.90
C GLY A 85 -13.99 -19.75 8.30
N ARG A 86 -13.68 -18.98 9.34
CA ARG A 86 -13.72 -19.43 10.75
C ARG A 86 -15.09 -19.39 11.45
N PHE A 87 -16.18 -19.11 10.72
CA PHE A 87 -17.53 -19.04 11.32
C PHE A 87 -17.96 -20.30 12.10
N PRO A 88 -17.72 -21.55 11.64
CA PRO A 88 -18.16 -22.73 12.38
C PRO A 88 -17.54 -22.86 13.78
N GLN A 89 -16.34 -22.31 13.98
CA GLN A 89 -15.59 -22.38 15.24
C GLN A 89 -15.82 -21.15 16.14
N HIS A 90 -16.14 -19.99 15.56
CA HIS A 90 -16.11 -18.70 16.27
C HIS A 90 -17.39 -17.84 16.14
N ARG A 91 -18.36 -18.27 15.31
CA ARG A 91 -19.72 -17.71 15.19
C ARG A 91 -19.72 -16.19 15.03
N GLU A 92 -20.49 -15.46 15.84
CA GLU A 92 -20.64 -14.01 15.80
C GLU A 92 -19.30 -13.24 15.93
N LYS A 93 -18.27 -13.87 16.49
CA LYS A 93 -16.97 -13.23 16.79
C LYS A 93 -16.07 -13.08 15.55
N VAL A 94 -16.45 -13.64 14.41
CA VAL A 94 -15.74 -13.48 13.12
C VAL A 94 -16.64 -12.90 12.02
N ILE A 95 -17.79 -12.33 12.40
CA ILE A 95 -18.64 -11.55 11.51
C ILE A 95 -18.00 -10.18 11.27
N GLY A 96 -17.77 -9.83 10.00
CA GLY A 96 -17.15 -8.57 9.59
C GLY A 96 -18.09 -7.36 9.64
N ALA A 97 -19.40 -7.55 9.49
CA ALA A 97 -20.42 -6.50 9.58
C ALA A 97 -21.85 -7.03 9.86
N CYS A 98 -22.73 -6.15 10.34
CA CYS A 98 -24.15 -6.41 10.62
C CYS A 98 -24.99 -5.37 9.85
N TYR A 99 -25.87 -5.81 8.97
CA TYR A 99 -26.71 -4.94 8.12
C TYR A 99 -28.21 -5.23 8.28
N ALA A 100 -29.07 -4.24 8.02
CA ALA A 100 -30.52 -4.46 8.01
C ALA A 100 -30.96 -5.09 6.68
N PRO A 101 -31.99 -5.97 6.65
CA PRO A 101 -32.58 -6.46 5.41
C PRO A 101 -33.02 -5.31 4.51
N GLY A 102 -32.75 -5.40 3.20
CA GLY A 102 -33.15 -4.36 2.24
C GLY A 102 -32.30 -3.08 2.27
N SER A 103 -31.28 -2.99 3.14
CA SER A 103 -30.45 -1.79 3.22
C SER A 103 -29.43 -1.68 2.08
N THR A 104 -29.18 -0.43 1.65
CA THR A 104 -28.00 -0.10 0.86
C THR A 104 -26.78 -0.14 1.77
N ILE A 105 -25.82 -1.01 1.47
CA ILE A 105 -24.56 -1.13 2.20
C ILE A 105 -23.44 -0.42 1.47
N GLY A 106 -22.57 0.25 2.22
CA GLY A 106 -21.26 0.67 1.73
C GLY A 106 -20.29 -0.51 1.77
N VAL A 107 -19.62 -0.76 0.66
CA VAL A 107 -18.52 -1.73 0.54
C VAL A 107 -17.25 -1.01 0.08
N GLN A 108 -16.09 -1.45 0.55
CA GLN A 108 -14.81 -0.87 0.17
C GLN A 108 -13.88 -1.96 -0.36
N VAL A 109 -13.45 -1.81 -1.61
CA VAL A 109 -12.48 -2.70 -2.28
C VAL A 109 -11.15 -1.96 -2.40
N GLN A 110 -10.04 -2.59 -2.04
CA GLN A 110 -8.71 -2.09 -2.37
C GLN A 110 -8.15 -2.88 -3.56
N LEU A 111 -7.78 -2.22 -4.65
CA LEU A 111 -6.91 -2.81 -5.68
C LEU A 111 -5.46 -2.34 -5.47
N THR A 112 -4.53 -3.29 -5.45
CA THR A 112 -3.09 -3.04 -5.47
C THR A 112 -2.47 -3.28 -6.84
N ALA A 113 -3.15 -3.97 -7.76
CA ALA A 113 -2.90 -3.93 -9.20
C ALA A 113 -4.24 -3.88 -9.95
N ASN A 114 -4.51 -2.75 -10.61
CA ASN A 114 -5.78 -2.44 -11.28
C ASN A 114 -5.70 -2.67 -12.79
N HIS A 115 -6.45 -3.65 -13.28
CA HIS A 115 -6.52 -4.06 -14.68
C HIS A 115 -7.83 -3.61 -15.38
N LYS A 116 -8.45 -2.53 -14.90
CA LYS A 116 -9.81 -2.07 -15.30
C LYS A 116 -10.80 -3.22 -15.16
N GLY A 117 -11.78 -3.36 -16.06
CA GLY A 117 -12.83 -4.36 -15.92
C GLY A 117 -13.90 -3.92 -14.93
N PHE A 118 -14.49 -4.87 -14.21
CA PHE A 118 -15.67 -4.61 -13.38
C PHE A 118 -15.69 -5.46 -12.10
N PHE A 119 -16.36 -4.95 -11.08
CA PHE A 119 -16.71 -5.69 -9.87
C PHE A 119 -18.15 -6.17 -9.93
N GLU A 120 -18.38 -7.39 -9.49
CA GLU A 120 -19.69 -7.92 -9.14
C GLU A 120 -19.74 -8.26 -7.65
N PHE A 121 -20.94 -8.22 -7.07
CA PHE A 121 -21.18 -8.67 -5.70
C PHE A 121 -22.33 -9.67 -5.68
N GLY A 122 -22.15 -10.77 -4.95
CA GLY A 122 -23.17 -11.78 -4.71
C GLY A 122 -23.38 -12.01 -3.22
N LEU A 123 -24.60 -12.41 -2.84
CA LEU A 123 -24.94 -12.77 -1.47
C LEU A 123 -25.42 -14.23 -1.42
N CYS A 124 -24.77 -15.04 -0.60
CA CYS A 124 -25.20 -16.41 -0.27
C CYS A 124 -25.67 -16.46 1.19
N LYS A 125 -26.78 -17.14 1.46
CA LYS A 125 -27.25 -17.42 2.83
C LYS A 125 -26.90 -18.86 3.21
N LEU A 126 -26.20 -19.01 4.34
CA LEU A 126 -25.91 -20.29 4.98
C LEU A 126 -26.81 -20.42 6.22
N ASN A 127 -27.52 -21.54 6.33
CA ASN A 127 -28.62 -21.73 7.30
C ASN A 127 -28.14 -22.38 8.61
N SER A 128 -27.06 -23.15 8.54
CA SER A 128 -26.44 -23.83 9.68
C SER A 128 -24.93 -23.59 9.74
N LEU A 129 -24.36 -23.76 10.93
CA LEU A 129 -22.93 -23.51 11.26
C LEU A 129 -21.91 -24.12 10.30
N ASN A 130 -22.21 -25.28 9.69
CA ASN A 130 -21.30 -26.07 8.86
C ASN A 130 -21.76 -26.16 7.39
N ASP A 131 -22.78 -25.39 7.00
CA ASP A 131 -23.18 -25.28 5.60
C ASP A 131 -22.00 -24.75 4.76
N LYS A 132 -21.99 -25.08 3.48
CA LYS A 132 -20.94 -24.69 2.54
C LYS A 132 -21.50 -23.76 1.47
N GLU A 133 -20.67 -22.84 1.01
CA GLU A 133 -20.95 -22.05 -0.17
C GLU A 133 -20.97 -22.95 -1.42
N THR A 134 -21.85 -22.62 -2.37
CA THR A 134 -21.85 -23.18 -3.73
C THR A 134 -22.10 -22.04 -4.71
N GLU A 135 -21.82 -22.22 -6.01
CA GLU A 135 -22.08 -21.15 -6.98
C GLU A 135 -23.58 -20.81 -7.07
N GLU A 136 -24.45 -21.81 -6.89
CA GLU A 136 -25.91 -21.67 -6.97
C GLU A 136 -26.52 -20.89 -5.79
N CYS A 137 -25.81 -20.76 -4.66
CA CYS A 137 -26.32 -20.02 -3.50
C CYS A 137 -26.13 -18.50 -3.61
N PHE A 138 -25.27 -18.01 -4.52
CA PHE A 138 -25.00 -16.59 -4.67
C PHE A 138 -26.03 -15.87 -5.54
N GLN A 139 -26.87 -15.06 -4.89
CA GLN A 139 -27.76 -14.12 -5.56
C GLN A 139 -26.98 -12.84 -5.90
N ALA A 140 -26.87 -12.52 -7.19
CA ALA A 140 -26.20 -11.29 -7.64
C ALA A 140 -26.93 -10.04 -7.13
N LEU A 141 -26.18 -9.18 -6.44
CA LEU A 141 -26.64 -7.89 -5.94
C LEU A 141 -26.60 -6.83 -7.05
N ALA A 142 -27.20 -5.67 -6.77
CA ALA A 142 -27.13 -4.50 -7.63
C ALA A 142 -26.86 -3.23 -6.81
N GLU A 143 -26.23 -2.25 -7.44
CA GLU A 143 -26.17 -0.87 -6.97
C GLU A 143 -27.58 -0.26 -6.78
N PRO A 144 -27.71 0.86 -6.05
CA PRO A 144 -28.93 1.68 -6.06
C PRO A 144 -29.36 2.17 -7.45
N SER A 145 -28.46 2.14 -8.44
CA SER A 145 -28.73 2.44 -9.86
C SER A 145 -29.41 1.29 -10.62
N GLY A 146 -29.43 0.08 -10.05
CA GLY A 146 -29.86 -1.16 -10.70
C GLY A 146 -28.77 -1.88 -11.51
N LEU A 147 -27.56 -1.30 -11.62
CA LEU A 147 -26.41 -1.95 -12.25
C LEU A 147 -25.83 -3.05 -11.33
N LYS A 148 -25.28 -4.11 -11.92
CA LYS A 148 -24.62 -5.21 -11.18
C LYS A 148 -23.11 -5.11 -11.26
N GLU A 149 -22.61 -4.86 -12.46
CA GLU A 149 -21.21 -4.66 -12.80
C GLU A 149 -20.78 -3.21 -12.53
N TRP A 150 -20.07 -2.96 -11.42
CA TRP A 150 -19.48 -1.66 -11.16
C TRP A 150 -18.17 -1.53 -11.94
N GLN A 151 -18.12 -0.60 -12.89
CA GLN A 151 -16.99 -0.44 -13.82
C GLN A 151 -15.78 0.20 -13.12
N VAL A 152 -14.64 -0.49 -13.13
CA VAL A 152 -13.45 -0.12 -12.36
C VAL A 152 -12.71 1.08 -13.01
N PRO A 153 -12.63 2.24 -12.33
CA PRO A 153 -11.83 3.37 -12.79
C PRO A 153 -10.33 3.01 -12.79
N PRO A 154 -9.51 3.59 -13.67
CA PRO A 154 -8.07 3.31 -13.70
C PRO A 154 -7.34 3.82 -12.45
N GLY A 155 -6.38 3.03 -11.96
CA GLY A 155 -5.45 3.40 -10.88
C GLY A 155 -5.54 2.50 -9.63
N ASN A 156 -4.42 2.26 -8.97
CA ASN A 156 -4.39 1.50 -7.71
C ASN A 156 -4.94 2.36 -6.56
N GLY A 157 -5.68 1.77 -5.62
CA GLY A 157 -6.33 2.53 -4.56
C GLY A 157 -7.49 1.80 -3.87
N PHE A 158 -8.26 2.57 -3.10
CA PHE A 158 -9.50 2.12 -2.45
C PHE A 158 -10.71 2.67 -3.21
N PHE A 159 -11.73 1.84 -3.38
CA PHE A 159 -12.97 2.13 -4.08
C PHE A 159 -14.15 1.91 -3.14
N ASP A 160 -14.81 3.02 -2.77
CA ASP A 160 -16.05 3.01 -2.00
C ASP A 160 -17.24 2.87 -2.95
N ILE A 161 -18.00 1.78 -2.80
CA ILE A 161 -19.09 1.38 -3.69
C ILE A 161 -20.34 1.12 -2.84
N GLN A 162 -21.53 1.11 -3.45
CA GLN A 162 -22.78 0.82 -2.75
C GLN A 162 -23.58 -0.27 -3.45
N TYR A 163 -24.08 -1.24 -2.67
CA TYR A 163 -24.95 -2.32 -3.15
C TYR A 163 -26.17 -2.48 -2.25
N VAL A 164 -27.30 -2.88 -2.82
CA VAL A 164 -28.57 -3.08 -2.12
C VAL A 164 -28.72 -4.55 -1.72
N LEU A 165 -28.88 -4.82 -0.42
CA LEU A 165 -29.17 -6.16 0.08
C LEU A 165 -30.64 -6.56 -0.19
N PRO A 166 -30.97 -7.85 -0.36
CA PRO A 166 -32.36 -8.29 -0.50
C PRO A 166 -33.18 -7.99 0.77
N SER A 167 -34.40 -7.48 0.60
CA SER A 167 -35.31 -7.17 1.72
C SER A 167 -35.91 -8.40 2.41
N GLY A 168 -35.98 -9.54 1.72
CA GLY A 168 -36.49 -10.81 2.25
C GLY A 168 -35.43 -11.72 2.90
N VAL A 169 -34.18 -11.28 3.04
CA VAL A 169 -33.08 -12.11 3.56
C VAL A 169 -32.70 -11.67 4.98
N THR A 170 -32.77 -12.62 5.92
CA THR A 170 -32.13 -12.54 7.24
C THR A 170 -31.21 -13.75 7.44
N CYS A 171 -30.13 -13.56 8.19
CA CYS A 171 -29.09 -14.55 8.46
C CYS A 171 -28.25 -14.08 9.66
N ASP A 172 -28.57 -14.62 10.82
CA ASP A 172 -27.94 -14.31 12.10
C ASP A 172 -28.02 -15.50 13.09
N GLY A 173 -27.17 -15.47 14.13
CA GLY A 173 -27.05 -16.55 15.12
C GLY A 173 -26.25 -17.74 14.59
N ASP A 174 -26.89 -18.90 14.42
CA ASP A 174 -26.28 -20.08 13.82
C ASP A 174 -26.32 -20.05 12.27
N SER A 175 -27.09 -19.11 11.70
CA SER A 175 -27.08 -18.74 10.29
C SER A 175 -26.20 -17.51 10.07
N HIS A 176 -25.59 -17.40 8.89
CA HIS A 176 -24.87 -16.20 8.45
C HIS A 176 -25.01 -16.04 6.94
N CYS A 177 -24.68 -14.86 6.42
CA CYS A 177 -24.53 -14.68 4.99
C CYS A 177 -23.06 -14.50 4.62
N VAL A 178 -22.72 -14.94 3.42
CA VAL A 178 -21.44 -14.70 2.79
C VAL A 178 -21.66 -13.66 1.70
N LEU A 179 -21.06 -12.48 1.85
CA LEU A 179 -20.95 -11.50 0.79
C LEU A 179 -19.71 -11.84 -0.02
N ARG A 180 -19.89 -12.16 -1.31
CA ARG A 180 -18.80 -12.42 -2.25
C ARG A 180 -18.57 -11.21 -3.14
N TRP A 181 -17.38 -10.64 -3.07
CA TRP A 181 -16.85 -9.77 -4.13
C TRP A 181 -16.20 -10.64 -5.21
N HIS A 182 -16.48 -10.35 -6.47
CA HIS A 182 -15.83 -10.92 -7.65
C HIS A 182 -15.30 -9.78 -8.51
N TYR A 183 -14.00 -9.83 -8.82
CA TYR A 183 -13.36 -8.95 -9.80
C TYR A 183 -13.16 -9.71 -11.11
N THR A 184 -13.48 -9.09 -12.24
CA THR A 184 -13.06 -9.50 -13.58
C THR A 184 -12.24 -8.37 -14.20
N GLY A 185 -10.97 -8.62 -14.51
CA GLY A 185 -10.08 -7.64 -15.15
C GLY A 185 -10.30 -7.50 -16.66
N TRP A 186 -9.58 -6.58 -17.31
CA TRP A 186 -9.51 -6.39 -18.77
C TRP A 186 -8.06 -6.25 -19.27
N ASN A 187 -7.10 -6.97 -18.68
CA ASN A 187 -5.70 -6.96 -19.13
C ASN A 187 -5.42 -7.89 -20.31
N ASN A 188 -6.31 -8.83 -20.66
CA ASN A 188 -6.14 -9.73 -21.81
C ASN A 188 -6.96 -9.24 -23.02
N PRO A 189 -6.35 -8.66 -24.07
CA PRO A 189 -7.09 -8.12 -25.20
C PRO A 189 -7.64 -9.23 -26.11
N GLY A 190 -8.91 -9.11 -26.52
CA GLY A 190 -9.51 -9.99 -27.54
C GLY A 190 -9.97 -11.37 -27.07
N VAL A 191 -9.95 -11.64 -25.76
CA VAL A 191 -10.57 -12.84 -25.15
C VAL A 191 -11.87 -12.48 -24.45
N ASP A 192 -12.73 -13.48 -24.20
CA ASP A 192 -13.96 -13.29 -23.45
C ASP A 192 -13.71 -13.05 -21.95
N ALA A 193 -14.79 -12.90 -21.17
CA ALA A 193 -14.70 -12.66 -19.74
C ALA A 193 -13.92 -13.75 -18.98
N ARG A 194 -14.00 -15.03 -19.38
CA ARG A 194 -13.29 -16.15 -18.73
C ARG A 194 -11.81 -16.20 -19.10
N GLY A 195 -11.44 -15.61 -20.24
CA GLY A 195 -10.04 -15.39 -20.60
C GLY A 195 -9.35 -14.28 -19.80
N GLN A 196 -10.08 -13.51 -18.99
CA GLN A 196 -9.51 -12.48 -18.12
C GLN A 196 -9.01 -13.08 -16.80
N GLU A 197 -8.25 -12.27 -16.06
CA GLU A 197 -7.98 -12.53 -14.65
C GLU A 197 -9.22 -12.28 -13.81
N HIS A 198 -9.40 -13.11 -12.78
CA HIS A 198 -10.51 -13.00 -11.85
C HIS A 198 -10.06 -13.21 -10.41
N PHE A 199 -10.70 -12.50 -9.48
CA PHE A 199 -10.44 -12.61 -8.04
C PHE A 199 -11.76 -12.75 -7.29
N TRP A 200 -11.79 -13.65 -6.31
CA TRP A 200 -12.97 -13.83 -5.45
C TRP A 200 -12.59 -13.66 -3.99
N ASN A 201 -13.46 -13.02 -3.22
CA ASN A 201 -13.32 -12.82 -1.78
C ASN A 201 -14.66 -13.06 -1.11
N CYS A 202 -14.70 -13.89 -0.07
CA CYS A 202 -15.86 -14.09 0.78
C CYS A 202 -15.71 -13.35 2.12
N ALA A 203 -16.70 -12.55 2.49
CA ALA A 203 -16.81 -11.86 3.78
C ALA A 203 -18.04 -12.35 4.55
N ASP A 204 -17.84 -12.71 5.82
CA ASP A 204 -18.91 -13.18 6.70
C ASP A 204 -19.69 -11.99 7.28
N VAL A 205 -21.00 -11.95 7.04
CA VAL A 205 -21.88 -10.86 7.47
C VAL A 205 -23.16 -11.40 8.11
N TYR A 206 -23.69 -10.64 9.07
CA TYR A 206 -25.07 -10.83 9.54
C TYR A 206 -26.01 -9.86 8.83
N ILE A 207 -27.20 -10.35 8.49
CA ILE A 207 -28.31 -9.52 8.04
C ILE A 207 -29.48 -9.78 8.99
N SER A 208 -29.82 -8.80 9.84
CA SER A 208 -30.79 -8.97 10.91
C SER A 208 -31.61 -7.70 11.12
N ASN A 209 -32.87 -7.87 11.50
CA ASN A 209 -33.74 -6.77 11.94
C ASN A 209 -33.23 -6.06 13.20
N THR A 210 -32.23 -6.63 13.90
CA THR A 210 -31.56 -6.01 15.05
C THR A 210 -30.31 -5.21 14.67
N CYS A 211 -29.74 -5.39 13.47
CA CYS A 211 -28.61 -4.60 12.99
C CYS A 211 -29.04 -3.12 12.86
N GLY A 212 -28.31 -2.21 13.51
CA GLY A 212 -28.67 -0.79 13.59
C GLY A 212 -29.55 -0.40 14.79
N SER A 213 -30.03 -1.34 15.60
CA SER A 213 -30.69 -1.05 16.89
C SER A 213 -29.71 -0.86 18.06
N ALA A 214 -28.42 -1.19 17.86
CA ALA A 214 -27.34 -0.90 18.80
C ALA A 214 -26.63 0.42 18.42
N PRO A 215 -26.16 1.22 19.41
CA PRO A 215 -25.45 2.46 19.12
C PRO A 215 -24.14 2.20 18.36
N GLN A 216 -23.94 2.94 17.27
CA GLN A 216 -22.72 2.90 16.47
C GLN A 216 -21.48 3.26 17.33
N PRO A 217 -20.32 2.60 17.13
CA PRO A 217 -19.06 3.05 17.70
C PRO A 217 -18.77 4.50 17.27
N SER A 218 -18.75 5.43 18.22
CA SER A 218 -18.57 6.84 17.93
C SER A 218 -17.13 7.15 17.52
N LYS A 219 -16.98 8.08 16.56
CA LYS A 219 -15.71 8.61 16.08
C LYS A 219 -14.81 9.02 17.26
N PRO A 220 -13.51 8.66 17.28
CA PRO A 220 -12.62 8.93 18.40
C PRO A 220 -12.58 10.43 18.69
N THR A 221 -13.05 10.79 19.88
CA THR A 221 -13.16 12.16 20.37
C THR A 221 -12.25 12.31 21.59
N GLN A 222 -11.53 13.43 21.68
CA GLN A 222 -10.60 13.66 22.80
C GLN A 222 -11.34 13.65 24.15
N ALA A 223 -10.74 13.00 25.15
CA ALA A 223 -11.31 12.86 26.48
C ALA A 223 -11.15 14.14 27.33
N PRO A 224 -12.23 14.67 27.93
CA PRO A 224 -12.15 15.72 28.96
C PRO A 224 -12.44 15.19 30.37
N GLY A 225 -11.68 15.69 31.36
CA GLY A 225 -12.17 15.98 32.72
C GLY A 225 -12.68 14.83 33.61
N THR A 226 -11.85 14.40 34.56
CA THR A 226 -12.26 13.56 35.71
C THR A 226 -13.18 14.31 36.69
N THR A 227 -14.29 13.71 37.12
CA THR A 227 -15.03 14.16 38.33
C THR A 227 -15.60 12.98 39.13
N ALA A 228 -15.41 13.02 40.46
CA ALA A 228 -16.11 12.32 41.55
C ALA A 228 -16.45 10.81 41.45
N LYS A 229 -16.05 10.05 42.48
CA LYS A 229 -16.33 8.61 42.68
C LYS A 229 -17.34 8.40 43.84
N PRO A 230 -18.47 7.70 43.64
CA PRO A 230 -19.34 7.25 44.74
C PRO A 230 -18.71 6.12 45.58
N ILE A 231 -19.09 6.00 46.86
CA ILE A 231 -18.58 5.03 47.82
C ILE A 231 -19.71 4.13 48.34
N ILE A 232 -19.71 2.83 48.03
CA ILE A 232 -20.37 1.76 48.83
C ILE A 232 -19.58 0.45 48.68
N THR A 233 -19.28 -0.21 49.81
CA THR A 233 -18.98 -1.65 50.10
C THR A 233 -17.92 -1.73 51.23
N THR A 234 -17.93 -2.65 52.20
CA THR A 234 -18.88 -3.73 52.57
C THR A 234 -18.84 -3.95 54.10
N GLY A 235 -19.90 -4.51 54.68
CA GLY A 235 -19.87 -4.98 56.08
C GLY A 235 -19.26 -6.39 56.21
N ALA A 236 -18.64 -6.68 57.36
CA ALA A 236 -17.97 -7.96 57.65
C ALA A 236 -18.72 -8.80 58.71
N PRO A 237 -18.50 -10.13 58.76
CA PRO A 237 -18.77 -10.98 59.93
C PRO A 237 -17.56 -11.07 60.87
N VAL A 238 -17.77 -11.57 62.10
CA VAL A 238 -16.82 -11.48 63.24
C VAL A 238 -16.19 -12.83 63.59
N SER A 239 -14.95 -12.78 64.12
CA SER A 239 -14.09 -13.89 64.53
C SER A 239 -14.53 -14.66 65.79
N THR A 240 -14.02 -15.88 65.94
CA THR A 240 -13.63 -16.45 67.25
C THR A 240 -12.43 -17.41 67.12
N ALA A 241 -11.29 -17.08 67.76
CA ALA A 241 -10.31 -18.02 68.36
C ALA A 241 -9.00 -17.30 68.76
N SER A 242 -8.46 -17.67 69.93
CA SER A 242 -7.15 -17.31 70.52
C SER A 242 -6.76 -18.42 71.52
N PRO A 243 -5.55 -18.48 72.12
CA PRO A 243 -4.33 -17.69 71.90
C PRO A 243 -3.07 -18.58 71.67
N VAL A 244 -1.87 -17.96 71.54
CA VAL A 244 -0.61 -18.24 72.30
C VAL A 244 0.57 -17.47 71.66
N ASN A 245 1.56 -17.11 72.48
CA ASN A 245 2.77 -16.31 72.19
C ASN A 245 3.98 -17.04 72.87
N PRO A 246 5.27 -16.67 72.74
CA PRO A 246 5.90 -15.61 71.94
C PRO A 246 7.23 -16.01 71.23
N SER A 247 7.96 -15.01 70.70
CA SER A 247 9.43 -14.79 70.85
C SER A 247 10.23 -14.59 69.55
N GLY A 248 11.32 -13.80 69.63
CA GLY A 248 12.46 -13.86 68.70
C GLY A 248 12.57 -12.75 67.63
N ALA A 249 13.53 -11.85 67.83
CA ALA A 249 14.15 -10.95 66.83
C ALA A 249 15.68 -10.92 67.12
N PRO A 250 16.58 -10.18 66.42
CA PRO A 250 16.40 -9.31 65.23
C PRO A 250 17.52 -9.45 64.14
N ALA A 251 17.47 -8.58 63.11
CA ALA A 251 18.62 -8.11 62.28
C ALA A 251 19.30 -9.14 61.33
N THR A 252 19.98 -8.81 60.22
CA THR A 252 20.32 -7.56 59.47
C THR A 252 20.49 -7.94 57.96
N THR A 253 20.83 -7.14 56.94
CA THR A 253 21.54 -5.83 56.83
C THR A 253 21.12 -5.02 55.58
N THR A 254 21.72 -3.84 55.45
CA THR A 254 21.64 -2.78 54.41
C THR A 254 22.00 -3.11 52.95
N ALA A 255 21.33 -2.41 52.01
CA ALA A 255 21.93 -1.74 50.84
C ALA A 255 21.12 -0.44 50.52
N PRO A 256 21.66 0.58 49.82
CA PRO A 256 21.28 1.98 50.09
C PRO A 256 20.30 2.66 49.11
N VAL A 257 19.78 3.81 49.57
CA VAL A 257 18.85 4.74 48.88
C VAL A 257 19.60 5.83 48.11
N TYR A 258 19.04 6.30 46.99
CA TYR A 258 19.25 7.67 46.51
C TYR A 258 17.93 8.36 46.10
N THR A 259 17.91 9.69 46.21
CA THR A 259 16.71 10.53 46.26
C THR A 259 16.26 11.09 44.91
N THR A 260 14.95 11.19 44.72
CA THR A 260 14.32 12.00 43.66
C THR A 260 14.38 13.51 43.97
N LYS A 261 14.35 14.34 42.93
CA LYS A 261 14.05 15.78 43.01
C LYS A 261 13.01 16.17 41.97
N THR A 262 11.96 16.85 42.42
CA THR A 262 10.85 17.34 41.59
C THR A 262 11.07 18.78 41.15
N PRO A 263 10.75 19.15 39.90
CA PRO A 263 10.44 20.53 39.52
C PRO A 263 8.93 20.77 39.60
N VAL A 264 8.52 21.93 40.12
CA VAL A 264 7.12 22.39 40.09
C VAL A 264 6.85 23.14 38.79
N ILE A 265 5.70 22.93 38.15
CA ILE A 265 5.21 23.73 37.02
C ILE A 265 3.79 24.23 37.33
N THR A 266 3.58 25.53 37.10
CA THR A 266 2.35 26.26 37.42
C THR A 266 1.27 26.06 36.35
N THR A 267 0.00 25.96 36.77
CA THR A 267 -1.15 25.78 35.88
C THR A 267 -1.73 27.12 35.40
N SER A 268 -1.98 27.23 34.09
CA SER A 268 -2.82 28.27 33.47
C SER A 268 -3.89 27.63 32.60
N ALA A 269 -5.13 28.13 32.64
CA ALA A 269 -6.28 27.54 31.96
C ALA A 269 -6.42 27.98 30.48
N PRO A 270 -7.13 27.22 29.61
CA PRO A 270 -7.28 27.55 28.19
C PRO A 270 -8.36 28.61 27.93
N VAL A 271 -8.24 29.32 26.81
CA VAL A 271 -9.26 30.24 26.29
C VAL A 271 -9.91 29.65 25.04
N ASN A 272 -11.22 29.84 24.89
CA ASN A 272 -12.06 29.25 23.84
C ASN A 272 -11.96 30.02 22.50
N PRO A 273 -11.80 29.35 21.34
CA PRO A 273 -11.80 30.01 20.02
C PRO A 273 -13.22 30.14 19.42
N THR A 274 -13.58 31.36 19.01
CA THR A 274 -14.84 31.68 18.33
C THR A 274 -14.80 31.32 16.83
N GLN A 275 -15.96 31.08 16.20
CA GLN A 275 -16.08 30.91 14.75
C GLN A 275 -15.56 32.12 13.95
N ALA A 276 -14.99 31.85 12.77
CA ALA A 276 -14.63 32.86 11.78
C ALA A 276 -15.68 32.91 10.63
N PRO A 277 -15.83 34.04 9.91
CA PRO A 277 -16.96 34.26 9.01
C PRO A 277 -16.80 33.64 7.61
N VAL A 278 -17.93 33.34 6.96
CA VAL A 278 -17.99 33.07 5.52
C VAL A 278 -17.94 34.37 4.70
N THR A 279 -17.20 34.35 3.59
CA THR A 279 -17.16 35.42 2.58
C THR A 279 -17.49 34.87 1.18
N PRO A 280 -17.95 35.70 0.23
CA PRO A 280 -18.72 35.21 -0.93
C PRO A 280 -17.88 34.68 -2.09
N SER A 281 -18.43 33.72 -2.83
CA SER A 281 -17.84 33.19 -4.07
C SER A 281 -17.88 34.21 -5.24
N PRO A 282 -16.83 34.26 -6.09
CA PRO A 282 -16.87 34.97 -7.38
C PRO A 282 -17.78 34.28 -8.42
N PRO A 283 -18.15 34.96 -9.53
CA PRO A 283 -19.22 34.51 -10.43
C PRO A 283 -18.89 33.29 -11.31
N VAL A 284 -19.94 32.69 -11.85
CA VAL A 284 -19.91 31.43 -12.62
C VAL A 284 -19.67 31.67 -14.11
N SER A 285 -18.64 31.03 -14.67
CA SER A 285 -18.39 30.98 -16.13
C SER A 285 -17.95 29.59 -16.65
N ASP A 286 -17.23 28.80 -15.84
CA ASP A 286 -16.48 27.64 -16.35
C ASP A 286 -17.15 26.27 -16.11
N CYS A 287 -18.42 26.25 -15.72
CA CYS A 287 -19.11 25.05 -15.22
C CYS A 287 -20.11 24.42 -16.19
N GLY A 288 -20.32 25.03 -17.36
CA GLY A 288 -21.32 24.57 -18.33
C GLY A 288 -22.72 24.44 -17.69
N SER A 289 -23.30 23.25 -17.77
CA SER A 289 -24.57 22.88 -17.11
C SER A 289 -24.40 22.04 -15.83
N CYS A 290 -23.16 21.79 -15.37
CA CYS A 290 -22.90 20.89 -14.26
C CYS A 290 -23.21 21.52 -12.90
N THR A 291 -24.02 20.84 -12.08
CA THR A 291 -24.52 21.36 -10.79
C THR A 291 -23.83 20.78 -9.55
N ASN A 292 -22.82 19.91 -9.75
CA ASN A 292 -21.95 19.36 -8.71
C ASN A 292 -20.47 19.46 -9.14
N CYS A 293 -19.93 18.44 -9.80
CA CYS A 293 -18.53 18.39 -10.23
C CYS A 293 -18.41 18.34 -11.76
N TYR A 294 -17.40 19.01 -12.33
CA TYR A 294 -17.16 19.15 -13.76
C TYR A 294 -15.74 18.72 -14.16
N TYR A 295 -15.61 18.09 -15.33
CA TYR A 295 -14.32 17.73 -15.94
C TYR A 295 -14.20 18.32 -17.35
N ALA A 296 -13.39 19.37 -17.48
CA ALA A 296 -13.26 20.15 -18.71
C ALA A 296 -12.76 19.36 -19.94
N PRO A 297 -11.78 18.42 -19.85
CA PRO A 297 -11.27 17.71 -21.02
C PRO A 297 -12.28 16.85 -21.79
N THR A 298 -13.41 16.47 -21.18
CA THR A 298 -14.50 15.74 -21.86
C THR A 298 -15.89 16.33 -21.63
N ASN A 299 -15.97 17.57 -21.11
CA ASN A 299 -17.21 18.27 -20.78
C ASN A 299 -18.20 17.46 -19.91
N ALA A 300 -17.70 16.67 -18.94
CA ALA A 300 -18.51 15.72 -18.17
C ALA A 300 -18.96 16.27 -16.80
N CYS A 301 -20.16 15.91 -16.37
CA CYS A 301 -20.72 16.24 -15.06
C CYS A 301 -20.85 15.00 -14.15
N PHE A 302 -20.36 15.07 -12.91
CA PHE A 302 -20.56 14.04 -11.90
C PHE A 302 -21.62 14.50 -10.90
N VAL A 303 -22.86 14.11 -11.13
CA VAL A 303 -24.03 14.46 -10.30
C VAL A 303 -23.99 13.63 -9.00
N GLY A 304 -24.42 14.24 -7.89
CA GLY A 304 -24.44 13.60 -6.56
C GLY A 304 -23.08 13.58 -5.85
N TRP A 305 -21.99 13.96 -6.51
CA TRP A 305 -20.67 14.09 -5.87
C TRP A 305 -20.65 15.27 -4.89
N SER A 306 -19.94 15.11 -3.78
CA SER A 306 -19.65 16.18 -2.82
C SER A 306 -18.45 17.03 -3.24
N GLN A 307 -18.30 18.22 -2.63
CA GLN A 307 -17.16 19.10 -2.87
C GLN A 307 -15.82 18.44 -2.52
N GLY A 308 -15.79 17.59 -1.48
CA GLY A 308 -14.60 16.84 -1.10
C GLY A 308 -14.20 15.78 -2.14
N GLN A 309 -15.17 15.06 -2.70
CA GLN A 309 -14.92 14.10 -3.78
C GLN A 309 -14.49 14.82 -5.07
N CYS A 310 -15.10 15.95 -5.41
CA CYS A 310 -14.70 16.73 -6.58
C CYS A 310 -13.26 17.24 -6.44
N ASN A 311 -12.90 17.78 -5.26
CA ASN A 311 -11.55 18.29 -5.00
C ASN A 311 -10.48 17.18 -4.83
N SER A 312 -10.83 15.90 -4.94
CA SER A 312 -9.87 14.78 -4.79
C SER A 312 -8.91 14.62 -5.98
N ALA A 313 -9.27 15.17 -7.16
CA ALA A 313 -8.40 15.20 -8.34
C ALA A 313 -8.29 16.62 -8.89
N SER A 314 -7.07 17.10 -9.11
CA SER A 314 -6.77 18.49 -9.50
C SER A 314 -7.30 18.90 -10.89
N ALA A 315 -7.74 17.96 -11.71
CA ALA A 315 -8.35 18.21 -13.01
C ALA A 315 -9.88 18.36 -12.97
N LEU A 316 -10.50 18.15 -11.80
CA LEU A 316 -11.93 18.32 -11.56
C LEU A 316 -12.23 19.72 -10.97
N LYS A 317 -13.37 20.30 -11.34
CA LYS A 317 -13.82 21.62 -10.87
C LYS A 317 -15.18 21.52 -10.17
N TRP A 318 -15.25 22.03 -8.94
CA TRP A 318 -16.51 22.13 -8.21
C TRP A 318 -17.37 23.28 -8.73
N CYS A 319 -18.65 23.00 -8.94
CA CYS A 319 -19.60 23.87 -9.62
C CYS A 319 -20.90 24.14 -8.84
N GLY A 320 -21.08 23.52 -7.66
CA GLY A 320 -22.16 23.86 -6.73
C GLY A 320 -22.82 22.66 -6.08
N ALA A 321 -23.96 22.89 -5.44
CA ALA A 321 -24.76 21.86 -4.79
C ALA A 321 -26.24 21.97 -5.19
N GLY A 322 -26.56 21.57 -6.42
CA GLY A 322 -27.94 21.44 -6.91
C GLY A 322 -28.16 20.06 -7.55
N ALA A 323 -29.22 19.31 -7.27
CA ALA A 323 -30.24 19.47 -6.23
C ALA A 323 -30.56 18.08 -5.63
N GLN A 324 -31.39 18.02 -4.58
CA GLN A 324 -31.86 16.75 -4.02
C GLN A 324 -32.66 15.92 -5.05
N PRO A 325 -32.60 14.58 -5.00
CA PRO A 325 -33.49 13.74 -5.80
C PRO A 325 -34.97 14.05 -5.48
N PRO A 326 -35.85 14.19 -6.49
CA PRO A 326 -37.27 14.43 -6.25
C PRO A 326 -37.92 13.19 -5.64
N THR A 327 -38.78 13.39 -4.64
CA THR A 327 -39.67 12.33 -4.13
C THR A 327 -40.59 11.82 -5.26
N PRO A 328 -40.79 10.50 -5.41
CA PRO A 328 -41.55 9.95 -6.52
C PRO A 328 -43.03 10.32 -6.43
N SER A 329 -43.53 10.97 -7.49
CA SER A 329 -44.96 11.15 -7.75
C SER A 329 -45.24 10.81 -9.22
N SER A 330 -46.39 10.18 -9.48
CA SER A 330 -46.66 9.51 -10.75
C SER A 330 -47.16 10.45 -11.85
N SER A 331 -46.39 10.57 -12.95
CA SER A 331 -46.90 10.68 -14.35
C SER A 331 -45.73 10.77 -15.34
N ALA A 332 -45.76 9.99 -16.42
CA ALA A 332 -44.84 10.13 -17.56
C ALA A 332 -45.44 11.06 -18.63
N PRO A 333 -44.59 11.72 -19.43
CA PRO A 333 -44.67 11.45 -20.87
C PRO A 333 -43.29 11.33 -21.57
N THR A 334 -43.30 10.76 -22.77
CA THR A 334 -42.12 10.37 -23.56
C THR A 334 -41.47 11.55 -24.31
N PRO A 335 -40.13 11.70 -24.32
CA PRO A 335 -39.43 12.68 -25.15
C PRO A 335 -39.10 12.15 -26.57
N THR A 336 -39.08 13.06 -27.55
CA THR A 336 -38.57 12.81 -28.91
C THR A 336 -37.28 13.60 -29.17
N TYR A 337 -36.39 13.07 -30.00
CA TYR A 337 -35.07 13.68 -30.31
C TYR A 337 -35.01 14.26 -31.73
N PRO A 338 -34.40 15.45 -31.93
CA PRO A 338 -33.98 15.93 -33.24
C PRO A 338 -32.61 15.33 -33.66
N PRO A 339 -32.26 15.33 -34.97
CA PRO A 339 -31.03 14.70 -35.48
C PRO A 339 -29.76 15.55 -35.31
N ALA A 340 -28.60 14.90 -35.37
CA ALA A 340 -27.28 15.51 -35.21
C ALA A 340 -26.76 16.20 -36.50
N PRO A 341 -25.94 17.27 -36.38
CA PRO A 341 -25.30 17.94 -37.51
C PRO A 341 -24.01 17.24 -37.95
N THR A 342 -23.68 17.35 -39.24
CA THR A 342 -22.42 16.89 -39.84
C THR A 342 -21.49 18.06 -40.16
N TYR A 343 -20.17 17.83 -40.14
CA TYR A 343 -19.16 18.77 -40.62
C TYR A 343 -18.08 18.06 -41.45
N ALA A 344 -17.58 18.76 -42.47
CA ALA A 344 -16.57 18.28 -43.43
C ALA A 344 -15.19 18.95 -43.21
N PRO A 345 -14.08 18.34 -43.64
CA PRO A 345 -12.73 18.77 -43.26
C PRO A 345 -12.12 19.83 -44.19
N ALA A 346 -11.12 20.56 -43.70
CA ALA A 346 -10.35 21.55 -44.46
C ALA A 346 -8.81 21.36 -44.33
N THR A 347 -8.14 21.66 -45.45
CA THR A 347 -6.78 21.36 -45.89
C THR A 347 -5.60 22.06 -45.16
N THR A 348 -4.38 21.67 -45.53
CA THR A 348 -3.08 22.12 -44.97
C THR A 348 -2.33 23.15 -45.83
N LYS A 349 -1.40 23.91 -45.21
CA LYS A 349 -0.14 24.42 -45.84
C LYS A 349 0.86 24.96 -44.79
N ALA A 350 2.11 25.22 -45.19
CA ALA A 350 3.24 25.52 -44.29
C ALA A 350 4.30 26.48 -44.89
N SER A 351 5.03 27.22 -44.02
CA SER A 351 6.28 28.04 -44.20
C SER A 351 6.41 28.99 -42.98
N THR A 352 7.54 29.52 -42.49
CA THR A 352 9.00 29.43 -42.78
C THR A 352 9.81 29.81 -41.50
N SER A 353 11.13 30.04 -41.56
CA SER A 353 12.08 29.88 -40.42
C SER A 353 12.88 31.11 -39.93
N ALA A 354 13.30 31.07 -38.64
CA ALA A 354 14.49 31.69 -38.01
C ALA A 354 14.49 33.23 -37.74
N PRO A 355 15.39 33.79 -36.89
CA PRO A 355 16.53 33.20 -36.15
C PRO A 355 16.56 33.45 -34.60
N ILE A 356 17.67 33.10 -33.96
CA ILE A 356 17.94 33.05 -32.49
C ILE A 356 18.96 34.14 -32.06
N PRO A 357 18.89 34.66 -30.81
CA PRO A 357 20.05 35.21 -30.09
C PRO A 357 20.46 34.38 -28.84
N THR A 358 21.74 34.42 -28.47
CA THR A 358 22.42 33.60 -27.44
C THR A 358 22.87 34.43 -26.19
N PRO A 359 23.43 33.83 -25.11
CA PRO A 359 23.17 34.27 -23.72
C PRO A 359 24.20 35.25 -23.09
N SER A 360 23.93 35.66 -21.85
CA SER A 360 24.88 36.38 -20.96
C SER A 360 24.57 36.12 -19.47
N ALA A 361 25.58 36.29 -18.60
CA ALA A 361 25.58 35.95 -17.16
C ALA A 361 26.76 36.65 -16.44
N PRO A 362 26.93 36.65 -15.09
CA PRO A 362 25.96 36.57 -13.97
C PRO A 362 26.23 37.67 -12.87
N LYS A 363 25.73 37.45 -11.63
CA LYS A 363 26.03 38.17 -10.34
C LYS A 363 25.36 39.56 -10.14
N PRO A 364 25.22 40.08 -8.90
CA PRO A 364 25.45 39.50 -7.57
C PRO A 364 24.22 39.52 -6.61
N SER A 365 24.42 39.14 -5.33
CA SER A 365 23.39 38.92 -4.30
C SER A 365 23.20 40.10 -3.34
N SER A 366 22.01 40.21 -2.72
CA SER A 366 21.76 40.94 -1.47
C SER A 366 20.70 40.24 -0.58
N ALA A 367 20.99 40.10 0.72
CA ALA A 367 20.02 39.76 1.77
C ALA A 367 19.45 41.07 2.38
N THR A 368 18.51 41.16 3.34
CA THR A 368 17.90 40.29 4.39
C THR A 368 16.58 41.01 4.84
N PRO A 369 15.83 40.69 5.93
CA PRO A 369 15.80 39.53 6.84
C PRO A 369 14.39 38.88 7.02
N THR A 370 14.27 37.95 7.96
CA THR A 370 13.07 37.14 8.30
C THR A 370 12.23 37.73 9.44
N ASN A 371 10.96 37.29 9.58
CA ASN A 371 10.52 36.46 10.72
C ASN A 371 8.99 36.15 10.75
N ALA A 372 8.65 34.86 10.72
CA ALA A 372 7.49 34.25 11.38
C ALA A 372 7.84 32.76 11.64
N PRO A 373 7.49 32.17 12.79
CA PRO A 373 7.97 30.83 13.17
C PRO A 373 7.21 29.70 12.45
N ALA A 374 7.95 28.67 12.02
CA ALA A 374 7.43 27.43 11.44
C ALA A 374 7.68 26.23 12.39
N PRO A 375 7.04 25.05 12.16
CA PRO A 375 7.13 23.89 13.04
C PRO A 375 8.54 23.25 13.14
N GLY A 376 8.67 22.28 14.06
CA GLY A 376 9.90 21.52 14.29
C GLY A 376 10.40 20.71 13.08
N PRO A 377 11.64 20.20 13.13
CA PRO A 377 12.40 19.78 11.95
C PRO A 377 11.84 18.53 11.27
N SER A 378 11.67 18.62 9.95
CA SER A 378 11.52 17.48 9.05
C SER A 378 12.87 16.79 8.83
N THR A 379 12.87 15.46 8.81
CA THR A 379 14.09 14.65 8.58
C THR A 379 14.57 14.76 7.13
N GLY A 380 15.89 14.71 6.89
CA GLY A 380 16.50 14.95 5.58
C GLY A 380 15.84 14.19 4.42
N LEU A 381 15.62 12.88 4.62
CA LEU A 381 14.91 12.04 3.64
C LEU A 381 13.51 12.57 3.29
N THR A 382 12.69 12.99 4.26
CA THR A 382 11.32 13.45 4.01
C THR A 382 11.23 14.77 3.23
N ASN A 383 12.29 15.59 3.29
CA ASN A 383 12.39 16.83 2.51
C ASN A 383 12.73 16.58 1.03
N ILE A 384 13.41 15.45 0.74
CA ILE A 384 13.86 15.08 -0.61
C ILE A 384 12.87 14.12 -1.27
N LEU A 385 12.41 13.12 -0.52
CA LEU A 385 11.46 12.09 -0.93
C LEU A 385 10.22 12.14 -0.01
N PRO A 386 9.30 13.11 -0.22
CA PRO A 386 8.02 13.11 0.49
C PRO A 386 7.14 11.93 0.06
N LYS A 387 6.19 11.52 0.92
CA LYS A 387 5.29 10.37 0.67
C LYS A 387 4.59 10.42 -0.69
N SER A 388 4.15 11.61 -1.10
CA SER A 388 3.52 11.84 -2.41
C SER A 388 4.44 11.48 -3.57
N LEU A 389 5.72 11.87 -3.51
CA LEU A 389 6.71 11.51 -4.52
C LEU A 389 7.03 10.02 -4.48
N PHE A 390 7.19 9.42 -3.29
CA PHE A 390 7.42 7.98 -3.16
C PHE A 390 6.30 7.14 -3.82
N LEU A 391 5.04 7.48 -3.54
CA LEU A 391 3.88 6.82 -4.15
C LEU A 391 3.74 7.12 -5.66
N GLN A 392 4.20 8.28 -6.12
CA GLN A 392 4.22 8.63 -7.54
C GLN A 392 5.30 7.84 -8.32
N ILE A 393 6.47 7.56 -7.72
CA ILE A 393 7.57 6.88 -8.40
C ILE A 393 7.50 5.35 -8.31
N PHE A 394 6.86 4.81 -7.29
CA PHE A 394 6.58 3.38 -7.13
C PHE A 394 5.06 3.10 -6.94
N PRO A 395 4.22 3.40 -7.94
CA PRO A 395 2.76 3.24 -7.84
C PRO A 395 2.28 1.78 -7.77
N GLU A 396 3.20 0.83 -7.97
CA GLU A 396 2.96 -0.63 -7.92
C GLU A 396 3.72 -1.29 -6.74
N ALA A 397 4.27 -0.51 -5.80
CA ALA A 397 5.00 -1.05 -4.66
C ALA A 397 4.12 -2.00 -3.81
N LEU A 398 4.64 -3.18 -3.49
CA LEU A 398 3.96 -4.12 -2.59
C LEU A 398 3.69 -3.45 -1.22
N PRO A 399 2.54 -3.71 -0.56
CA PRO A 399 2.18 -3.03 0.68
C PRO A 399 3.18 -3.14 1.83
N ILE A 400 4.05 -4.15 1.82
CA ILE A 400 5.17 -4.35 2.77
C ILE A 400 6.20 -3.21 2.70
N TYR A 401 6.37 -2.57 1.54
CA TYR A 401 7.22 -1.40 1.32
C TYR A 401 6.52 -0.11 1.77
N ASN A 402 6.04 -0.08 3.00
CA ASN A 402 5.34 1.08 3.56
C ASN A 402 6.29 2.27 3.77
N TYR A 403 5.86 3.47 3.37
CA TYR A 403 6.65 4.70 3.47
C TYR A 403 6.90 5.17 4.90
N GLU A 404 5.96 5.01 5.82
CA GLU A 404 6.15 5.38 7.24
C GLU A 404 7.29 4.55 7.86
N ASN A 405 7.35 3.25 7.57
CA ASN A 405 8.45 2.39 8.01
C ASN A 405 9.78 2.76 7.34
N LEU A 406 9.81 3.15 6.05
CA LEU A 406 11.01 3.68 5.40
C LEU A 406 11.57 4.89 6.17
N VAL A 407 10.71 5.84 6.55
CA VAL A 407 11.12 7.03 7.33
C VAL A 407 11.59 6.65 8.74
N ALA A 408 10.82 5.85 9.48
CA ALA A 408 11.14 5.44 10.86
C ALA A 408 12.41 4.57 10.96
N VAL A 409 12.79 3.88 9.87
CA VAL A 409 14.05 3.16 9.78
C VAL A 409 15.19 4.07 9.30
N ALA A 410 14.94 5.04 8.41
CA ALA A 410 15.94 6.03 8.02
C ALA A 410 16.40 6.92 9.19
N GLU A 411 15.54 7.17 10.18
CA GLU A 411 15.92 7.85 11.44
C GLU A 411 17.03 7.12 12.23
N LYS A 412 17.28 5.83 11.96
CA LYS A 412 18.40 5.06 12.55
C LYS A 412 19.75 5.38 11.89
N TYR A 413 19.75 6.07 10.76
CA TYR A 413 20.91 6.42 9.94
C TYR A 413 20.95 7.95 9.73
N PRO A 414 21.26 8.75 10.77
CA PRO A 414 21.02 10.20 10.78
C PRO A 414 21.86 11.03 9.79
N GLU A 415 22.86 10.43 9.14
CA GLU A 415 23.67 11.06 8.08
C GLU A 415 23.08 10.80 6.66
N PHE A 416 22.25 9.76 6.49
CA PHE A 416 21.62 9.39 5.22
C PHE A 416 20.68 10.51 4.74
N ALA A 417 20.91 10.99 3.52
CA ALA A 417 20.22 12.13 2.93
C ALA A 417 20.28 13.41 3.80
N ASN A 418 21.33 13.56 4.62
CA ASN A 418 21.48 14.61 5.63
C ASN A 418 22.95 15.00 5.89
N THR A 419 23.81 14.95 4.87
CA THR A 419 25.23 15.32 4.93
C THR A 419 25.47 16.83 5.08
N GLY A 420 24.41 17.65 4.94
CA GLY A 420 24.49 19.11 4.92
C GLY A 420 24.81 19.69 3.54
N ASN A 421 24.83 18.86 2.50
CA ASN A 421 25.00 19.28 1.10
C ASN A 421 23.85 18.73 0.26
N ALA A 422 22.85 19.59 -0.01
CA ALA A 422 21.60 19.22 -0.66
C ALA A 422 21.75 18.56 -2.05
N ASP A 423 22.89 18.70 -2.73
CA ASP A 423 23.15 18.02 -4.02
C ASP A 423 23.83 16.65 -3.83
N VAL A 424 24.57 16.46 -2.74
CA VAL A 424 25.01 15.13 -2.29
C VAL A 424 23.80 14.35 -1.77
N ASP A 425 23.00 14.96 -0.90
CA ASP A 425 21.83 14.33 -0.28
C ASP A 425 20.80 13.89 -1.32
N ARG A 426 20.55 14.72 -2.35
CA ARG A 426 19.68 14.34 -3.47
C ARG A 426 20.28 13.28 -4.40
N ARG A 427 21.60 13.28 -4.63
CA ARG A 427 22.25 12.18 -5.38
C ARG A 427 22.23 10.87 -4.60
N GLU A 428 22.40 10.90 -3.29
CA GLU A 428 22.26 9.71 -2.45
C GLU A 428 20.84 9.12 -2.55
N VAL A 429 19.80 9.94 -2.37
CA VAL A 429 18.41 9.45 -2.48
C VAL A 429 18.12 8.97 -3.91
N ALA A 430 18.54 9.70 -4.95
CA ALA A 430 18.39 9.26 -6.34
C ALA A 430 19.10 7.92 -6.61
N ALA A 431 20.27 7.70 -6.01
CA ALA A 431 21.02 6.45 -6.13
C ALA A 431 20.35 5.31 -5.36
N PHE A 432 19.91 5.54 -4.13
CA PHE A 432 19.19 4.54 -3.33
C PHE A 432 17.93 4.07 -4.07
N LEU A 433 17.11 5.02 -4.55
CA LEU A 433 15.95 4.76 -5.39
C LEU A 433 16.32 4.03 -6.69
N GLY A 434 17.41 4.44 -7.35
CA GLY A 434 17.88 3.84 -8.60
C GLY A 434 18.36 2.40 -8.47
N GLN A 435 18.97 2.05 -7.34
CA GLN A 435 19.41 0.69 -7.06
C GLN A 435 18.23 -0.20 -6.65
N ILE A 436 17.41 0.19 -5.68
CA ILE A 436 16.26 -0.63 -5.23
C ILE A 436 15.22 -0.81 -6.35
N SER A 437 15.08 0.16 -7.25
CA SER A 437 14.27 0.08 -8.47
C SER A 437 14.64 -1.14 -9.33
N LEU A 438 15.93 -1.42 -9.51
CA LEU A 438 16.33 -2.60 -10.28
C LEU A 438 16.23 -3.90 -9.46
N GLU A 439 16.73 -3.92 -8.22
CA GLU A 439 16.74 -5.13 -7.39
C GLU A 439 15.34 -5.70 -7.14
N SER A 440 14.38 -4.84 -6.76
CA SER A 440 13.01 -5.23 -6.40
C SER A 440 12.00 -5.08 -7.52
N GLY A 441 12.44 -4.72 -8.74
CA GLY A 441 11.57 -4.46 -9.89
C GLY A 441 10.56 -3.35 -9.65
N ASP A 442 11.01 -2.17 -9.22
CA ASP A 442 10.21 -1.03 -8.75
C ASP A 442 9.31 -1.38 -7.54
N LEU A 443 9.89 -2.07 -6.54
CA LEU A 443 9.24 -2.51 -5.30
C LEU A 443 8.07 -3.49 -5.50
N ARG A 444 8.01 -4.18 -6.64
CA ARG A 444 6.99 -5.21 -6.94
C ARG A 444 7.36 -6.61 -6.43
N TYR A 445 8.62 -6.86 -6.07
CA TYR A 445 9.10 -8.17 -5.62
C TYR A 445 9.83 -8.09 -4.28
N VAL A 446 9.21 -8.62 -3.22
CA VAL A 446 9.80 -8.68 -1.87
C VAL A 446 10.68 -9.93 -1.63
N GLU A 447 10.52 -10.97 -2.46
CA GLU A 447 11.42 -12.12 -2.53
C GLU A 447 11.89 -12.33 -3.98
N GLU A 448 13.12 -12.82 -4.15
CA GLU A 448 13.72 -13.15 -5.45
C GLU A 448 12.81 -14.06 -6.28
N ILE A 449 12.70 -13.81 -7.59
CA ILE A 449 11.83 -14.62 -8.48
C ILE A 449 12.43 -16.02 -8.70
N ASN A 450 13.73 -16.10 -9.00
CA ASN A 450 14.44 -17.34 -9.31
C ASN A 450 15.15 -17.93 -8.06
N LYS A 451 14.36 -18.24 -7.04
CA LYS A 451 14.83 -18.60 -5.69
C LYS A 451 15.86 -19.73 -5.68
N SER A 452 17.03 -19.47 -5.10
CA SER A 452 18.03 -20.50 -4.78
C SER A 452 18.40 -20.49 -3.30
N THR A 453 19.15 -21.49 -2.83
CA THR A 453 19.49 -21.61 -1.41
C THR A 453 20.46 -20.51 -0.93
N MET A 454 21.31 -19.95 -1.82
CA MET A 454 22.35 -18.94 -1.52
C MET A 454 23.10 -19.20 -0.20
N CYS A 455 23.55 -20.45 0.01
CA CYS A 455 24.24 -20.88 1.23
C CYS A 455 25.73 -21.07 0.96
N GLN A 456 26.58 -20.32 1.67
CA GLN A 456 28.01 -20.58 1.79
C GLN A 456 28.31 -21.02 3.24
N GLN A 457 28.17 -22.32 3.48
CA GLN A 457 28.36 -22.94 4.80
C GLN A 457 29.79 -22.74 5.32
N SER A 458 29.93 -22.17 6.51
CA SER A 458 31.22 -22.05 7.22
C SER A 458 31.03 -21.96 8.74
N PRO A 459 32.08 -22.12 9.56
CA PRO A 459 31.96 -21.95 11.02
C PRO A 459 31.57 -20.54 11.47
N LYS A 460 31.93 -19.50 10.69
CA LYS A 460 31.55 -18.10 10.96
C LYS A 460 30.11 -17.81 10.48
N TYR A 461 29.73 -18.42 9.36
CA TYR A 461 28.45 -18.23 8.69
C TYR A 461 27.81 -19.61 8.42
N PRO A 462 27.08 -20.16 9.40
CA PRO A 462 26.31 -21.37 9.18
C PRO A 462 25.08 -21.09 8.30
N CYS A 463 24.50 -22.15 7.76
CA CYS A 463 23.18 -22.19 7.15
C CYS A 463 22.27 -23.06 8.03
N ALA A 464 21.05 -22.58 8.32
CA ALA A 464 20.07 -23.35 9.07
C ALA A 464 19.42 -24.42 8.18
N ALA A 465 19.08 -25.58 8.77
CA ALA A 465 18.43 -26.66 8.04
C ALA A 465 17.06 -26.21 7.49
N GLY A 466 16.82 -26.48 6.20
CA GLY A 466 15.59 -26.10 5.51
C GLY A 466 15.41 -24.60 5.22
N LYS A 467 16.44 -23.76 5.45
CA LYS A 467 16.37 -22.31 5.18
C LYS A 467 17.15 -21.92 3.91
N GLN A 468 16.70 -20.84 3.29
CA GLN A 468 17.22 -20.32 2.03
C GLN A 468 17.40 -18.80 2.10
N TYR A 469 18.50 -18.32 1.52
CA TYR A 469 18.98 -16.95 1.64
C TYR A 469 19.00 -16.22 0.30
N PHE A 470 18.06 -16.57 -0.59
CA PHE A 470 17.73 -15.80 -1.79
C PHE A 470 17.35 -14.35 -1.44
N GLY A 471 17.33 -13.49 -2.45
CA GLY A 471 17.07 -12.06 -2.30
C GLY A 471 15.77 -11.74 -1.57
N ARG A 472 15.84 -10.81 -0.60
CA ARG A 472 14.67 -10.24 0.08
C ARG A 472 14.74 -8.73 0.26
N GLY A 473 13.58 -8.08 0.27
CA GLY A 473 13.46 -6.65 0.51
C GLY A 473 13.97 -5.76 -0.64
N PRO A 474 14.17 -4.44 -0.41
CA PRO A 474 14.39 -3.46 -1.48
C PRO A 474 15.74 -3.65 -2.19
N ILE A 475 16.74 -4.17 -1.47
CA ILE A 475 18.11 -4.39 -1.97
C ILE A 475 18.36 -5.86 -2.37
N GLN A 476 17.32 -6.70 -2.36
CA GLN A 476 17.41 -8.16 -2.54
C GLN A 476 18.52 -8.79 -1.68
N LEU A 477 18.45 -8.57 -0.36
CA LEU A 477 19.41 -9.09 0.62
C LEU A 477 19.59 -10.60 0.42
N SER A 478 20.79 -10.98 -0.02
CA SER A 478 21.12 -12.35 -0.45
C SER A 478 22.33 -12.89 0.30
N TRP A 479 22.42 -14.21 0.40
CA TRP A 479 23.47 -15.02 1.06
C TRP A 479 23.47 -15.06 2.59
N ASN A 480 23.65 -16.27 3.14
CA ASN A 480 23.63 -16.56 4.58
C ASN A 480 24.54 -15.66 5.44
N TYR A 481 25.68 -15.21 4.91
CA TYR A 481 26.58 -14.30 5.62
C TYR A 481 25.97 -12.90 5.81
N ASN A 482 25.30 -12.35 4.79
CA ASN A 482 24.61 -11.06 4.89
C ASN A 482 23.43 -11.15 5.86
N TYR A 483 22.64 -12.23 5.80
CA TYR A 483 21.58 -12.47 6.80
C TYR A 483 22.15 -12.58 8.22
N LYS A 484 23.32 -13.21 8.42
CA LYS A 484 23.93 -13.30 9.76
C LYS A 484 24.45 -11.98 10.29
N ASP A 485 25.03 -11.13 9.43
CA ASP A 485 25.58 -9.85 9.85
C ASP A 485 24.49 -8.77 9.99
N PHE A 486 23.48 -8.73 9.10
CA PHE A 486 22.25 -7.95 9.31
C PHE A 486 21.53 -8.38 10.59
N GLY A 487 21.39 -9.68 10.82
CA GLY A 487 20.78 -10.23 12.03
C GLY A 487 21.46 -9.77 13.33
N LYS A 488 22.79 -9.61 13.33
CA LYS A 488 23.50 -8.99 14.47
C LYS A 488 23.12 -7.52 14.64
N ALA A 489 23.05 -6.76 13.55
CA ALA A 489 22.71 -5.33 13.59
C ALA A 489 21.29 -5.05 14.13
N VAL A 490 20.34 -5.96 13.88
CA VAL A 490 18.95 -5.86 14.40
C VAL A 490 18.68 -6.75 15.64
N ASN A 491 19.69 -7.45 16.15
CA ASN A 491 19.59 -8.39 17.28
C ASN A 491 18.55 -9.53 17.09
N LEU A 492 18.49 -10.13 15.89
CA LEU A 492 17.64 -11.27 15.54
C LEU A 492 18.46 -12.37 14.83
N ASP A 493 18.13 -13.64 15.03
CA ASP A 493 18.79 -14.73 14.27
C ASP A 493 18.18 -14.94 12.88
N LEU A 494 18.43 -13.99 11.98
CA LEU A 494 17.98 -14.05 10.58
C LEU A 494 18.66 -15.16 9.75
N VAL A 495 19.60 -15.94 10.32
CA VAL A 495 20.02 -17.22 9.72
C VAL A 495 19.00 -18.32 10.01
N ALA A 496 18.38 -18.33 11.19
CA ALA A 496 17.29 -19.24 11.53
C ALA A 496 15.94 -18.78 10.95
N SER A 497 15.71 -17.46 10.85
CA SER A 497 14.48 -16.87 10.30
C SER A 497 14.72 -15.79 9.22
N PRO A 498 15.30 -16.15 8.05
CA PRO A 498 15.50 -15.22 6.95
C PRO A 498 14.19 -14.68 6.35
N GLU A 499 13.09 -15.42 6.46
CA GLU A 499 11.75 -15.01 6.00
C GLU A 499 11.25 -13.69 6.62
N LEU A 500 11.77 -13.29 7.79
CA LEU A 500 11.40 -12.04 8.45
C LEU A 500 11.76 -10.80 7.61
N VAL A 501 12.80 -10.88 6.78
CA VAL A 501 13.23 -9.77 5.89
C VAL A 501 12.20 -9.47 4.79
N ALA A 502 11.28 -10.39 4.50
CA ALA A 502 10.20 -10.21 3.54
C ALA A 502 8.80 -10.09 4.17
N THR A 503 8.68 -10.19 5.50
CA THR A 503 7.38 -10.21 6.19
C THR A 503 7.23 -9.18 7.33
N ASP A 504 8.34 -8.62 7.82
CA ASP A 504 8.34 -7.54 8.80
C ASP A 504 8.58 -6.16 8.13
N TYR A 505 7.74 -5.19 8.48
CA TYR A 505 7.68 -3.87 7.87
C TYR A 505 8.88 -2.96 8.20
N ASP A 506 9.56 -3.18 9.33
CA ASP A 506 10.80 -2.48 9.65
C ASP A 506 11.99 -3.21 9.01
N LEU A 507 12.08 -4.54 9.16
CA LEU A 507 13.23 -5.31 8.66
C LEU A 507 13.36 -5.29 7.14
N VAL A 508 12.25 -5.21 6.40
CA VAL A 508 12.27 -5.06 4.94
C VAL A 508 13.07 -3.82 4.54
N TRP A 509 12.78 -2.64 5.10
CA TRP A 509 13.52 -1.40 4.82
C TRP A 509 14.89 -1.36 5.49
N TRP A 510 15.00 -1.91 6.70
CA TRP A 510 16.24 -1.92 7.45
C TRP A 510 17.28 -2.81 6.77
N SER A 511 16.88 -3.85 6.02
CA SER A 511 17.82 -4.63 5.22
C SER A 511 18.55 -3.77 4.17
N ALA A 512 17.84 -2.87 3.49
CA ALA A 512 18.39 -1.98 2.48
C ALA A 512 19.20 -0.84 3.10
N LEU A 513 18.66 -0.18 4.12
CA LEU A 513 19.34 0.93 4.80
C LEU A 513 20.57 0.45 5.60
N TRP A 514 20.55 -0.74 6.18
CA TRP A 514 21.75 -1.39 6.71
C TRP A 514 22.74 -1.68 5.59
N TYR A 515 22.32 -2.34 4.49
CA TYR A 515 23.24 -2.68 3.40
C TYR A 515 23.99 -1.45 2.85
N TRP A 516 23.27 -0.33 2.76
CA TRP A 516 23.77 0.96 2.28
C TRP A 516 24.81 1.63 3.20
N ASN A 517 24.60 1.54 4.52
CA ASN A 517 25.39 2.26 5.53
C ASN A 517 26.47 1.40 6.23
N ASP A 518 26.46 0.08 6.02
CA ASP A 518 27.39 -0.89 6.64
C ASP A 518 28.76 -0.96 5.92
N GLU A 519 29.82 -1.28 6.65
CA GLU A 519 31.20 -1.38 6.11
C GLU A 519 31.47 -2.76 5.50
N ARG A 520 31.59 -2.81 4.17
CA ARG A 520 31.79 -4.07 3.41
C ARG A 520 33.23 -4.14 2.89
N TRP A 521 33.69 -5.35 2.59
CA TRP A 521 35.04 -5.62 2.07
C TRP A 521 35.39 -4.83 0.80
N ASN A 522 34.38 -4.42 0.04
CA ASN A 522 34.46 -3.64 -1.20
C ASN A 522 34.11 -2.15 -1.02
N GLY A 523 33.70 -1.70 0.17
CA GLY A 523 33.41 -0.31 0.54
C GLY A 523 32.10 -0.12 1.31
N ASN A 524 31.75 1.13 1.56
CA ASN A 524 30.50 1.58 2.18
C ASN A 524 29.75 2.46 1.15
N ILE A 525 28.44 2.26 0.96
CA ILE A 525 27.73 2.97 -0.13
C ILE A 525 27.47 4.42 0.24
N HIS A 526 26.91 4.68 1.43
CA HIS A 526 26.63 6.03 1.93
C HIS A 526 27.85 6.96 1.80
N LYS A 527 29.04 6.50 2.21
CA LYS A 527 30.28 7.29 2.20
C LYS A 527 30.79 7.67 0.81
N VAL A 528 30.48 6.89 -0.23
CA VAL A 528 31.04 7.09 -1.58
C VAL A 528 30.01 7.61 -2.60
N VAL A 529 28.72 7.34 -2.39
CA VAL A 529 27.68 7.56 -3.42
C VAL A 529 27.49 9.03 -3.80
N GLY A 530 27.77 9.96 -2.87
CA GLY A 530 27.75 11.40 -3.11
C GLY A 530 28.89 11.96 -3.98
N LEU A 531 29.97 11.18 -4.17
CA LEU A 531 31.21 11.60 -4.82
C LEU A 531 31.18 11.35 -6.34
N PRO A 532 32.07 11.98 -7.14
CA PRO A 532 32.20 11.69 -8.57
C PRO A 532 32.57 10.22 -8.83
N GLY A 533 31.77 9.49 -9.62
CA GLY A 533 31.90 8.03 -9.76
C GLY A 533 31.31 7.19 -8.61
N GLY A 534 30.73 7.83 -7.60
CA GLY A 534 30.08 7.18 -6.45
C GLY A 534 28.98 6.21 -6.84
N PHE A 535 28.21 6.52 -7.88
CA PHE A 535 27.15 5.63 -8.39
C PHE A 535 27.71 4.32 -8.97
N ALA A 536 28.78 4.40 -9.77
CA ALA A 536 29.47 3.20 -10.29
C ALA A 536 30.05 2.35 -9.15
N LYS A 537 30.57 3.01 -8.10
CA LYS A 537 31.06 2.35 -6.89
C LYS A 537 29.94 1.69 -6.09
N ALA A 538 28.75 2.29 -6.00
CA ALA A 538 27.57 1.68 -5.40
C ALA A 538 27.15 0.39 -6.14
N THR A 539 27.06 0.44 -7.48
CA THR A 539 26.80 -0.75 -8.32
C THR A 539 27.85 -1.84 -8.11
N PHE A 540 29.13 -1.48 -8.00
CA PHE A 540 30.20 -2.43 -7.69
C PHE A 540 30.10 -3.05 -6.28
N ILE A 541 29.68 -2.27 -5.28
CA ILE A 541 29.48 -2.78 -3.92
C ILE A 541 28.34 -3.82 -3.90
N ILE A 542 27.24 -3.52 -4.60
CA ILE A 542 26.03 -4.36 -4.67
C ILE A 542 26.26 -5.63 -5.50
N ASN A 543 26.66 -5.50 -6.78
CA ASN A 543 26.73 -6.63 -7.71
C ASN A 543 27.95 -6.59 -8.66
N GLY A 544 29.07 -6.03 -8.20
CA GLY A 544 30.24 -5.80 -9.05
C GLY A 544 30.85 -7.03 -9.73
N GLY A 545 30.65 -8.23 -9.17
CA GLY A 545 31.12 -9.49 -9.77
C GLY A 545 30.32 -9.94 -11.01
N LEU A 546 29.11 -9.39 -11.22
CA LEU A 546 28.28 -9.69 -12.39
C LEU A 546 28.15 -8.50 -13.34
N GLU A 547 28.35 -7.26 -12.90
CA GLU A 547 27.98 -6.06 -13.66
C GLU A 547 29.14 -5.10 -13.99
N CYS A 548 30.32 -5.24 -13.37
CA CYS A 548 31.44 -4.31 -13.49
C CYS A 548 32.70 -4.91 -14.14
N GLY A 549 33.57 -4.05 -14.65
CA GLY A 549 34.74 -4.40 -15.47
C GLY A 549 34.41 -4.43 -16.97
N VAL A 550 35.44 -4.63 -17.80
CA VAL A 550 35.37 -4.36 -19.26
C VAL A 550 34.40 -5.27 -20.02
N ASN A 551 34.20 -6.52 -19.58
CA ASN A 551 33.27 -7.49 -20.19
C ASN A 551 32.57 -8.34 -19.11
N PRO A 552 31.55 -7.80 -18.42
CA PRO A 552 30.91 -8.47 -17.29
C PRO A 552 29.75 -9.38 -17.75
N PRO A 553 29.42 -10.46 -17.01
CA PRO A 553 28.37 -11.42 -17.40
C PRO A 553 26.97 -10.80 -17.58
N ASN A 554 26.58 -9.86 -16.72
CA ASN A 554 25.27 -9.21 -16.70
C ASN A 554 25.39 -7.72 -17.09
N ARG A 555 26.02 -7.48 -18.23
CA ARG A 555 26.38 -6.13 -18.70
C ARG A 555 25.22 -5.16 -18.84
N ASP A 556 24.02 -5.63 -19.16
CA ASP A 556 22.87 -4.78 -19.44
C ASP A 556 22.15 -4.27 -18.17
N SER A 557 22.28 -4.95 -17.02
CA SER A 557 21.71 -4.47 -15.74
C SER A 557 22.30 -3.12 -15.31
N GLU A 558 23.61 -2.89 -15.51
CA GLU A 558 24.21 -1.59 -15.18
C GLU A 558 23.54 -0.43 -15.95
N LYS A 559 23.19 -0.65 -17.23
CA LYS A 559 22.53 0.36 -18.06
C LYS A 559 21.18 0.74 -17.46
N SER A 560 20.43 -0.24 -16.94
CA SER A 560 19.18 -0.03 -16.21
C SER A 560 19.40 0.73 -14.90
N ARG A 561 20.43 0.39 -14.11
CA ARG A 561 20.81 1.15 -12.89
C ARG A 561 21.09 2.61 -13.21
N ILE A 562 21.91 2.88 -14.25
CA ILE A 562 22.26 4.23 -14.69
C ILE A 562 21.03 4.98 -15.23
N ALA A 563 20.10 4.30 -15.92
CA ALA A 563 18.86 4.90 -16.40
C ALA A 563 17.92 5.29 -15.25
N SER A 564 17.67 4.39 -14.29
CA SER A 564 16.88 4.69 -13.09
C SER A 564 17.53 5.79 -12.24
N PHE A 565 18.85 5.79 -12.06
CA PHE A 565 19.56 6.87 -11.36
C PHE A 565 19.39 8.23 -12.03
N LYS A 566 19.49 8.31 -13.36
CA LYS A 566 19.26 9.55 -14.11
C LYS A 566 17.81 10.03 -13.99
N LYS A 567 16.82 9.12 -14.13
CA LYS A 567 15.39 9.37 -13.89
C LYS A 567 15.15 9.99 -12.51
N PHE A 568 15.75 9.43 -11.45
CA PHE A 568 15.57 9.96 -10.10
C PHE A 568 16.37 11.24 -9.83
N CYS A 569 17.54 11.43 -10.44
CA CYS A 569 18.26 12.71 -10.38
C CYS A 569 17.45 13.85 -11.01
N GLU A 570 16.84 13.61 -12.19
CA GLU A 570 15.95 14.55 -12.86
C GLU A 570 14.72 14.88 -12.00
N LEU A 571 14.03 13.88 -11.47
CA LEU A 571 12.86 14.05 -10.60
C LEU A 571 13.17 14.80 -9.28
N LEU A 572 14.38 14.65 -8.74
CA LEU A 572 14.83 15.36 -7.54
C LEU A 572 15.50 16.71 -7.83
N GLY A 573 15.66 17.08 -9.11
CA GLY A 573 16.26 18.36 -9.52
C GLY A 573 17.75 18.47 -9.25
N VAL A 574 18.51 17.38 -9.39
CA VAL A 574 19.97 17.34 -9.17
C VAL A 574 20.70 16.78 -10.40
N ALA A 575 21.92 17.25 -10.66
CA ALA A 575 22.77 16.66 -11.69
C ALA A 575 23.33 15.30 -11.22
N PRO A 576 23.26 14.22 -12.03
CA PRO A 576 23.75 12.89 -11.65
C PRO A 576 25.28 12.83 -11.49
N GLY A 577 26.00 13.75 -12.13
CA GLY A 577 27.47 13.75 -12.16
C GLY A 577 28.06 12.77 -13.18
N ASP A 578 29.39 12.68 -13.15
CA ASP A 578 30.20 11.93 -14.11
C ASP A 578 30.60 10.53 -13.58
N ASN A 579 31.23 9.74 -14.46
CA ASN A 579 31.80 8.42 -14.15
C ASN A 579 30.76 7.39 -13.63
N LEU A 580 29.55 7.42 -14.20
CA LEU A 580 28.40 6.63 -13.74
C LEU A 580 28.49 5.12 -14.02
N SER A 581 29.45 4.67 -14.84
CA SER A 581 29.62 3.26 -15.23
C SER A 581 30.89 2.67 -14.61
N CYS A 582 30.76 1.46 -14.08
CA CYS A 582 31.83 0.59 -13.64
C CYS A 582 32.34 -0.36 -14.74
N GLN A 583 31.86 -0.23 -15.98
CA GLN A 583 32.29 -1.04 -17.15
C GLN A 583 33.46 -0.42 -17.94
N THR A 584 34.11 0.61 -17.40
CA THR A 584 35.28 1.26 -18.02
C THR A 584 36.60 0.62 -17.58
N ALA A 585 37.68 0.85 -18.34
CA ALA A 585 39.02 0.44 -17.94
C ALA A 585 39.58 1.27 -16.77
N ASP A 586 38.98 2.42 -16.49
CA ASP A 586 39.33 3.33 -15.39
C ASP A 586 38.63 2.98 -14.06
N PHE A 587 37.78 1.95 -14.06
CA PHE A 587 37.07 1.46 -12.88
C PHE A 587 37.78 0.23 -12.25
N PRO A 588 37.90 0.13 -10.90
CA PRO A 588 37.46 1.10 -9.90
C PRO A 588 38.37 2.34 -9.83
N PRO A 589 37.80 3.54 -9.55
CA PRO A 589 38.60 4.74 -9.35
C PRO A 589 39.64 4.54 -8.25
N LYS A 590 40.86 5.05 -8.47
CA LYS A 590 41.98 4.95 -7.53
C LYS A 590 41.82 5.81 -6.26
N ALA A 591 40.81 6.68 -6.23
CA ALA A 591 40.43 7.49 -5.09
C ALA A 591 38.89 7.64 -5.07
N LEU A 592 38.26 6.93 -4.13
CA LEU A 592 36.87 7.04 -3.68
C LEU A 592 36.81 6.53 -2.23
#